data_AF-A0A7W2FYH7-F1
#
_entry.id   AF-A0A7W2FYH7-F1
#
_cell.length_a   1.000
_cell.length_b   1.000
_cell.length_c   1.000
_cell.angle_alpha   90.00
_cell.angle_beta   90.00
_cell.angle_gamma   90.00
#
_symmetry.space_group_name_H-M   'P 1'
#
loop_
_entity.id
_entity.type
_entity.pdbx_description
1 polymer ?
#
loop_
_entity_poly.entity_id
_entity_poly.type
_entity_poly.pdbx_seq_one_letter_code
_entity_poly.pdbx_strand_id
1 'polypeptide(L)'
;MLEYKADFIVEYNETQKSTLKRTDVDWSQSKIIFVSPSFTDFQKQSSNFKDLAIELWEIKQFENDIVIINPLKKSKSAPSIKQVQQNNDSELSKVTKEIKVYTEEDQLQGKNDNVKELYETFRDAILLLSADIEVQPKKWYIAFKGQKHIADIEIQKNKLKLWINAKKGTLEDGKGITRDVSNLGHAGNGDYEISISDTKYLEYIMSLIKQII
;
A
#
# COMPACT_ATOMS: atom_id res chain seq x y z
N MET A 1 -13.90 9.29 -13.54
CA MET A 1 -13.50 9.69 -12.16
C MET A 1 -12.48 10.83 -12.17
N LEU A 2 -11.29 10.65 -12.78
CA LEU A 2 -10.23 11.67 -12.72
C LEU A 2 -10.57 13.01 -13.39
N GLU A 3 -11.45 13.00 -14.39
CA GLU A 3 -11.98 14.22 -15.02
C GLU A 3 -13.09 14.89 -14.17
N TYR A 4 -13.69 14.14 -13.24
CA TYR A 4 -14.85 14.54 -12.43
C TYR A 4 -14.45 14.75 -10.95
N LYS A 5 -13.22 15.19 -10.69
CA LYS A 5 -12.72 15.45 -9.33
C LYS A 5 -13.54 16.50 -8.58
N ALA A 6 -14.16 17.45 -9.30
CA ALA A 6 -15.03 18.45 -8.70
C ALA A 6 -16.32 17.80 -8.17
N ASP A 7 -17.00 17.05 -9.02
CA ASP A 7 -18.27 16.41 -8.69
C ASP A 7 -18.10 15.40 -7.55
N PHE A 8 -17.00 14.63 -7.53
CA PHE A 8 -16.67 13.76 -6.40
C PHE A 8 -16.61 14.50 -5.06
N ILE A 9 -15.97 15.68 -5.04
CA ILE A 9 -15.84 16.48 -3.81
C ILE A 9 -17.18 17.10 -3.41
N VAL A 10 -17.98 17.54 -4.38
CA VAL A 10 -19.33 18.06 -4.13
C VAL A 10 -20.19 16.96 -3.50
N GLU A 11 -20.30 15.80 -4.16
CA GLU A 11 -21.09 14.67 -3.68
C GLU A 11 -20.65 14.19 -2.29
N TYR A 12 -19.33 14.12 -2.04
CA TYR A 12 -18.82 13.78 -0.72
C TYR A 12 -19.27 14.80 0.34
N ASN A 13 -19.15 16.09 0.06
CA ASN A 13 -19.50 17.15 1.02
C ASN A 13 -21.02 17.28 1.23
N GLU A 14 -21.83 16.89 0.25
CA GLU A 14 -23.30 16.87 0.38
C GLU A 14 -23.79 15.66 1.18
N THR A 15 -23.09 14.52 1.11
CA THR A 15 -23.51 13.27 1.75
C THR A 15 -22.83 12.99 3.09
N GLN A 16 -21.64 13.54 3.34
CA GLN A 16 -20.84 13.28 4.53
C GLN A 16 -20.87 14.44 5.52
N LYS A 17 -20.65 14.16 6.81
CA LYS A 17 -20.66 15.18 7.88
C LYS A 17 -19.41 16.05 7.92
N SER A 18 -18.30 15.56 7.36
CA SER A 18 -17.02 16.25 7.33
C SER A 18 -16.75 16.85 5.96
N THR A 19 -16.16 18.04 5.90
CA THR A 19 -15.73 18.64 4.64
C THR A 19 -14.39 18.06 4.19
N LEU A 20 -14.30 17.73 2.91
CA LEU A 20 -13.08 17.28 2.23
C LEU A 20 -12.71 18.29 1.15
N LYS A 21 -11.45 18.77 1.15
CA LYS A 21 -10.94 19.60 0.06
C LYS A 21 -10.32 18.72 -1.01
N ARG A 22 -10.32 19.22 -2.25
CA ARG A 22 -9.67 18.53 -3.37
C ARG A 22 -8.19 18.23 -3.12
N THR A 23 -7.50 19.10 -2.38
CA THR A 23 -6.08 18.98 -2.02
C THR A 23 -5.82 17.93 -0.94
N ASP A 24 -6.86 17.52 -0.22
CA ASP A 24 -6.75 16.52 0.85
C ASP A 24 -6.77 15.09 0.26
N VAL A 25 -7.11 14.95 -1.02
CA VAL A 25 -7.18 13.67 -1.73
C VAL A 25 -5.93 13.47 -2.59
N ASP A 26 -5.19 12.39 -2.35
CA ASP A 26 -4.14 11.96 -3.26
C ASP A 26 -4.72 11.17 -4.45
N TRP A 27 -5.12 11.91 -5.48
CA TRP A 27 -5.67 11.35 -6.72
C TRP A 27 -4.69 10.41 -7.43
N SER A 28 -3.38 10.55 -7.21
CA SER A 28 -2.38 9.73 -7.90
C SER A 28 -2.37 8.28 -7.43
N GLN A 29 -2.98 7.99 -6.28
CA GLN A 29 -3.13 6.65 -5.75
C GLN A 29 -4.54 6.09 -5.93
N SER A 30 -5.36 6.70 -6.80
CA SER A 30 -6.69 6.17 -7.15
C SER A 30 -6.56 4.78 -7.78
N LYS A 31 -7.56 3.93 -7.56
CA LYS A 31 -7.64 2.61 -8.18
C LYS A 31 -9.04 2.39 -8.75
N ILE A 32 -9.11 1.61 -9.83
CA ILE A 32 -10.38 1.18 -10.42
C ILE A 32 -10.55 -0.30 -10.10
N ILE A 33 -11.67 -0.66 -9.46
CA ILE A 33 -12.00 -2.04 -9.14
C ILE A 33 -13.22 -2.43 -9.98
N PHE A 34 -13.06 -3.42 -10.84
CA PHE A 34 -14.20 -4.05 -11.52
C PHE A 34 -14.67 -5.22 -10.67
N VAL A 35 -15.97 -5.28 -10.40
CA VAL A 35 -16.60 -6.33 -9.60
C VAL A 35 -17.59 -7.09 -10.48
N SER A 36 -17.45 -8.40 -10.58
CA SER A 36 -18.29 -9.26 -11.45
C SER A 36 -18.34 -10.68 -10.91
N PRO A 37 -19.38 -11.49 -11.18
CA PRO A 37 -19.37 -12.92 -10.86
C PRO A 37 -18.25 -13.72 -11.53
N SER A 38 -17.80 -13.25 -12.70
CA SER A 38 -16.71 -13.86 -13.47
C SER A 38 -16.12 -12.88 -14.48
N PHE A 39 -14.87 -13.12 -14.88
CA PHE A 39 -14.21 -12.42 -15.99
C PHE A 39 -13.74 -13.43 -17.06
N THR A 40 -13.79 -13.03 -18.32
CA THR A 40 -13.20 -13.82 -19.42
C THR A 40 -11.67 -13.78 -19.34
N ASP A 41 -10.99 -14.76 -19.94
CA ASP A 41 -9.52 -14.78 -19.98
C ASP A 41 -8.96 -13.53 -20.65
N PHE A 42 -9.62 -13.03 -21.70
CA PHE A 42 -9.26 -11.79 -22.37
C PHE A 42 -9.28 -10.58 -21.41
N GLN A 43 -10.32 -10.46 -20.58
CA GLN A 43 -10.41 -9.39 -19.57
C GLN A 43 -9.34 -9.52 -18.50
N LYS A 44 -9.10 -10.75 -18.02
CA LYS A 44 -8.03 -11.05 -17.06
C LYS A 44 -6.66 -10.62 -17.62
N GLN A 45 -6.33 -11.01 -18.84
CA GLN A 45 -5.06 -10.65 -19.49
C GLN A 45 -4.95 -9.15 -19.77
N SER A 46 -6.03 -8.49 -20.18
CA SER A 46 -6.04 -7.05 -20.50
C SER A 46 -5.81 -6.18 -19.25
N SER A 47 -6.15 -6.67 -18.07
CA SER A 47 -5.86 -6.01 -16.79
C SER A 47 -4.47 -6.33 -16.21
N ASN A 48 -3.77 -7.32 -16.79
CA ASN A 48 -2.55 -7.91 -16.23
C ASN A 48 -1.27 -7.11 -16.55
N PHE A 49 -1.31 -5.80 -16.33
CA PHE A 49 -0.16 -4.89 -16.44
C PHE A 49 0.27 -4.40 -15.07
N LYS A 50 1.57 -4.46 -14.75
CA LYS A 50 2.06 -4.14 -13.40
C LYS A 50 1.85 -2.67 -13.00
N ASP A 51 1.83 -1.77 -13.97
CA ASP A 51 1.73 -0.31 -13.84
C ASP A 51 0.33 0.25 -14.14
N LEU A 52 -0.66 -0.63 -14.35
CA LEU A 52 -2.06 -0.22 -14.55
C LEU A 52 -2.85 -0.35 -13.25
N ALA A 53 -3.40 0.72 -12.69
CA ALA A 53 -4.10 0.68 -11.39
C ALA A 53 -5.55 0.14 -11.47
N ILE A 54 -5.71 -1.02 -12.11
CA ILE A 54 -6.98 -1.75 -12.22
C ILE A 54 -6.89 -3.05 -11.42
N GLU A 55 -7.96 -3.37 -10.70
CA GLU A 55 -8.16 -4.64 -10.01
C GLU A 55 -9.46 -5.29 -10.50
N LEU A 56 -9.47 -6.62 -10.55
CA LEU A 56 -10.64 -7.42 -10.89
C LEU A 56 -11.03 -8.24 -9.66
N TRP A 57 -12.26 -8.12 -9.19
CA TRP A 57 -12.75 -8.83 -8.02
C TRP A 57 -13.92 -9.73 -8.44
N GLU A 58 -13.75 -11.04 -8.30
CA GLU A 58 -14.82 -12.00 -8.55
C GLU A 58 -15.71 -12.12 -7.30
N ILE A 59 -17.03 -11.88 -7.44
CA ILE A 59 -17.99 -11.98 -6.34
C ILE A 59 -18.95 -13.15 -6.54
N LYS A 60 -19.06 -14.04 -5.56
CA LYS A 60 -19.96 -15.20 -5.62
C LYS A 60 -20.82 -15.25 -4.37
N GLN A 61 -22.13 -15.33 -4.57
CA GLN A 61 -23.09 -15.59 -3.51
C GLN A 61 -23.43 -17.09 -3.51
N PHE A 62 -23.35 -17.69 -2.33
CA PHE A 62 -23.72 -19.07 -2.06
C PHE A 62 -25.01 -19.09 -1.21
N GLU A 63 -25.49 -20.30 -0.90
CA GLU A 63 -26.58 -20.48 0.06
C GLU A 63 -26.20 -19.93 1.46
N ASN A 64 -27.22 -19.66 2.29
CA ASN A 64 -27.08 -19.12 3.65
C ASN A 64 -26.42 -17.74 3.72
N ASP A 65 -26.68 -16.87 2.73
CA ASP A 65 -26.17 -15.49 2.67
C ASP A 65 -24.64 -15.36 2.71
N ILE A 66 -23.93 -16.43 2.32
CA ILE A 66 -22.47 -16.42 2.24
C ILE A 66 -22.05 -15.74 0.94
N VAL A 67 -21.25 -14.68 1.06
CA VAL A 67 -20.64 -13.97 -0.08
C VAL A 67 -19.13 -14.13 -0.04
N ILE A 68 -18.56 -14.63 -1.13
CA ILE A 68 -17.11 -14.69 -1.33
C ILE A 68 -16.71 -13.56 -2.28
N ILE A 69 -15.70 -12.79 -1.87
CA ILE A 69 -15.05 -11.77 -2.69
C ILE A 69 -13.62 -12.25 -2.94
N ASN A 70 -13.28 -12.48 -4.21
CA ASN A 70 -12.00 -13.02 -4.63
C ASN A 70 -11.26 -12.02 -5.54
N PRO A 71 -10.31 -11.24 -5.01
CA PRO A 71 -9.45 -10.39 -5.81
C PRO A 71 -8.54 -11.23 -6.72
N LEU A 72 -8.58 -10.96 -8.02
CA LEU A 72 -7.68 -11.58 -8.98
C LEU A 72 -6.33 -10.87 -8.96
N LYS A 73 -5.31 -11.60 -8.48
CA LYS A 73 -3.93 -11.12 -8.47
C LYS A 73 -3.37 -11.07 -9.89
N LYS A 74 -2.60 -10.01 -10.15
CA LYS A 74 -1.78 -9.93 -11.37
C LYS A 74 -0.66 -10.96 -11.31
N SER A 75 -0.19 -11.37 -12.49
CA SER A 75 0.98 -12.22 -12.61
C SER A 75 2.22 -11.51 -12.07
N LYS A 76 3.11 -12.25 -11.40
CA LYS A 76 4.44 -11.74 -11.00
C LYS A 76 5.28 -11.26 -12.20
N SER A 77 5.00 -11.80 -13.38
CA SER A 77 5.67 -11.46 -14.64
C SER A 77 4.83 -10.50 -15.51
N ALA A 78 3.87 -9.79 -14.91
CA ALA A 78 3.03 -8.84 -15.64
C ALA A 78 3.88 -7.78 -16.36
N PRO A 79 3.69 -7.59 -17.68
CA PRO A 79 4.42 -6.58 -18.44
C PRO A 79 4.04 -5.15 -17.99
N SER A 80 4.86 -4.18 -18.40
CA SER A 80 4.51 -2.77 -18.27
C SER A 80 3.67 -2.33 -19.47
N ILE A 81 2.60 -1.57 -19.24
CA ILE A 81 1.78 -1.01 -20.31
C ILE A 81 2.60 -0.11 -21.24
N LYS A 82 3.64 0.54 -20.70
CA LYS A 82 4.58 1.39 -21.46
C LYS A 82 5.37 0.63 -22.52
N GLN A 83 5.52 -0.69 -22.38
CA GLN A 83 6.20 -1.52 -23.40
C GLN A 83 5.30 -1.80 -24.60
N VAL A 84 3.98 -1.71 -24.43
CA VAL A 84 2.99 -2.06 -25.46
C VAL A 84 2.42 -0.82 -26.15
N GLN A 85 2.34 0.33 -25.45
CA GLN A 85 1.88 1.59 -26.02
C GLN A 85 3.04 2.47 -26.51
N GLN A 86 3.15 2.63 -27.83
CA GLN A 86 4.13 3.54 -28.47
C GLN A 86 3.60 4.98 -28.63
N ASN A 87 2.30 5.21 -28.48
CA ASN A 87 1.67 6.52 -28.70
C ASN A 87 1.35 7.22 -27.37
N ASN A 88 2.02 8.34 -27.12
CA ASN A 88 1.96 9.10 -25.87
C ASN A 88 0.65 9.87 -25.62
N ASP A 89 -0.28 9.90 -26.58
CA ASP A 89 -1.51 10.73 -26.56
C ASP A 89 -2.83 9.95 -26.48
N SER A 90 -2.80 8.65 -26.14
CA SER A 90 -4.04 7.89 -25.90
C SER A 90 -4.72 8.29 -24.58
N GLU A 91 -6.04 8.09 -24.46
CA GLU A 91 -6.77 8.26 -23.18
C GLU A 91 -6.14 7.44 -22.05
N LEU A 92 -5.63 6.25 -22.37
CA LEU A 92 -4.94 5.37 -21.43
C LEU A 92 -3.60 5.97 -20.95
N SER A 93 -2.91 6.74 -21.80
CA SER A 93 -1.68 7.43 -21.41
C SER A 93 -1.95 8.56 -20.41
N LYS A 94 -3.10 9.26 -20.54
CA LYS A 94 -3.52 10.28 -19.58
C LYS A 94 -3.79 9.67 -18.21
N VAL A 95 -4.57 8.58 -18.18
CA VAL A 95 -4.89 7.85 -16.93
C VAL A 95 -3.63 7.32 -16.24
N THR A 96 -2.68 6.76 -16.99
CA THR A 96 -1.42 6.21 -16.42
C THR A 96 -0.40 7.28 -16.02
N LYS A 97 -0.52 8.51 -16.52
CA LYS A 97 0.27 9.66 -16.03
C LYS A 97 -0.27 10.18 -14.70
N GLU A 98 -1.59 10.22 -14.56
CA GLU A 98 -2.24 10.67 -13.34
C GLU A 98 -2.17 9.65 -12.21
N ILE A 99 -2.47 8.38 -12.51
CA ILE A 99 -2.44 7.30 -11.52
C ILE A 99 -1.08 6.60 -11.55
N LYS A 100 -0.43 6.54 -10.39
CA LYS A 100 0.89 5.94 -10.22
C LYS A 100 0.80 4.67 -9.39
N VAL A 101 1.26 3.57 -9.97
CA VAL A 101 1.58 2.36 -9.22
C VAL A 101 3.02 2.45 -8.75
N TYR A 102 3.21 2.50 -7.44
CA TYR A 102 4.52 2.57 -6.82
C TYR A 102 5.13 1.18 -6.67
N THR A 103 6.44 1.11 -6.79
CA THR A 103 7.27 -0.07 -6.57
C THR A 103 8.24 0.18 -5.42
N GLU A 104 8.88 -0.87 -4.90
CA GLU A 104 9.96 -0.72 -3.91
C GLU A 104 11.14 0.05 -4.52
N GLU A 105 11.45 -0.17 -5.80
CA GLU A 105 12.52 0.53 -6.50
C GLU A 105 12.30 2.04 -6.53
N ASP A 106 11.06 2.49 -6.73
CA ASP A 106 10.72 3.93 -6.68
C ASP A 106 11.05 4.55 -5.31
N GLN A 107 10.95 3.77 -4.22
CA GLN A 107 11.25 4.21 -2.86
C GLN A 107 12.76 4.12 -2.53
N LEU A 108 13.48 3.21 -3.18
CA LEU A 108 14.92 3.01 -3.02
C LEU A 108 15.76 3.94 -3.91
N GLN A 109 15.15 4.55 -4.93
CA GLN A 109 15.82 5.46 -5.84
C GLN A 109 16.46 6.65 -5.09
N GLY A 110 17.75 6.89 -5.35
CA GLY A 110 18.51 7.98 -4.73
C GLY A 110 18.89 7.78 -3.26
N LYS A 111 18.61 6.60 -2.69
CA LYS A 111 19.06 6.22 -1.34
C LYS A 111 20.48 5.65 -1.39
N ASN A 112 21.22 5.76 -0.29
CA ASN A 112 22.55 5.15 -0.18
C ASN A 112 22.45 3.64 0.08
N ASP A 113 23.52 2.90 -0.18
CA ASP A 113 23.48 1.43 -0.11
C ASP A 113 23.27 0.93 1.32
N ASN A 114 23.81 1.60 2.33
CA ASN A 114 23.61 1.23 3.73
C ASN A 114 22.12 1.23 4.13
N VAL A 115 21.35 2.25 3.74
CA VAL A 115 19.92 2.30 4.09
C VAL A 115 19.08 1.35 3.23
N LYS A 116 19.52 1.03 2.01
CA LYS A 116 18.89 -0.01 1.18
C LYS A 116 19.07 -1.38 1.80
N GLU A 117 20.29 -1.73 2.20
CA GLU A 117 20.60 -3.01 2.87
C GLU A 117 19.87 -3.13 4.21
N LEU A 118 19.78 -2.02 4.96
CA LEU A 118 18.99 -1.95 6.19
C LEU A 118 17.50 -2.20 5.89
N TYR A 119 16.94 -1.59 4.84
CA TYR A 119 15.56 -1.84 4.42
C TYR A 119 15.34 -3.30 4.03
N GLU A 120 16.21 -3.88 3.20
CA GLU A 120 16.09 -5.29 2.76
C GLU A 120 16.11 -6.24 3.96
N THR A 121 17.01 -5.99 4.93
CA THR A 121 17.09 -6.77 6.17
C THR A 121 15.77 -6.74 6.94
N PHE A 122 15.18 -5.57 7.13
CA PHE A 122 13.90 -5.44 7.85
C PHE A 122 12.72 -5.98 7.03
N ARG A 123 12.70 -5.75 5.72
CA ARG A 123 11.67 -6.29 4.81
C ARG A 123 11.63 -7.80 4.90
N ASP A 124 12.77 -8.46 4.75
CA ASP A 124 12.85 -9.92 4.72
C ASP A 124 12.50 -10.51 6.09
N ALA A 125 12.93 -9.86 7.17
CA ALA A 125 12.55 -10.26 8.53
C ALA A 125 11.04 -10.16 8.77
N ILE A 126 10.37 -9.10 8.29
CA ILE A 126 8.91 -8.96 8.41
C ILE A 126 8.19 -10.03 7.58
N LEU A 127 8.64 -10.28 6.35
CA LEU A 127 8.06 -11.30 5.48
C LEU A 127 8.22 -12.72 6.04
N LEU A 128 9.24 -12.97 6.87
CA LEU A 128 9.42 -14.26 7.54
C LEU A 128 8.42 -14.50 8.68
N LEU A 129 7.77 -13.45 9.21
CA LEU A 129 6.83 -13.60 10.32
C LEU A 129 5.56 -14.37 9.94
N SER A 130 5.09 -14.23 8.69
CA SER A 130 3.97 -15.01 8.17
C SER A 130 3.94 -15.00 6.64
N ALA A 131 3.56 -16.13 6.04
CA ALA A 131 3.53 -16.32 4.59
C ALA A 131 2.43 -15.53 3.87
N ASP A 132 1.45 -14.99 4.60
CA ASP A 132 0.36 -14.17 4.04
C ASP A 132 0.71 -12.67 3.96
N ILE A 133 1.88 -12.26 4.45
CA ILE A 133 2.31 -10.86 4.43
C ILE A 133 2.72 -10.47 3.01
N GLU A 134 2.13 -9.39 2.53
CA GLU A 134 2.43 -8.77 1.24
C GLU A 134 3.07 -7.40 1.43
N VAL A 135 4.03 -7.10 0.56
CA VAL A 135 4.64 -5.78 0.43
C VAL A 135 3.79 -4.92 -0.50
N GLN A 136 3.37 -3.74 -0.04
CA GLN A 136 2.56 -2.79 -0.80
C GLN A 136 3.21 -1.40 -0.79
N PRO A 137 4.07 -1.09 -1.77
CA PRO A 137 4.65 0.24 -1.90
C PRO A 137 3.58 1.30 -2.11
N LYS A 138 3.68 2.40 -1.36
CA LYS A 138 2.87 3.62 -1.48
C LYS A 138 3.79 4.76 -1.87
N LYS A 139 3.22 5.96 -1.99
CA LYS A 139 3.98 7.17 -2.36
C LYS A 139 5.08 7.52 -1.36
N TRP A 140 4.81 7.38 -0.07
CA TRP A 140 5.70 7.85 1.01
C TRP A 140 6.31 6.73 1.86
N TYR A 141 5.74 5.53 1.81
CA TYR A 141 6.14 4.40 2.64
C TYR A 141 5.84 3.09 1.92
N ILE A 142 6.35 2.00 2.46
CA ILE A 142 6.09 0.64 2.02
C ILE A 142 5.30 -0.04 3.13
N ALA A 143 4.09 -0.50 2.79
CA ALA A 143 3.21 -1.16 3.73
C ALA A 143 3.43 -2.67 3.74
N PHE A 144 3.35 -3.27 4.93
CA PHE A 144 3.32 -4.71 5.14
C PHE A 144 1.93 -5.09 5.61
N LYS A 145 1.25 -5.92 4.83
CA LYS A 145 -0.16 -6.25 5.03
C LYS A 145 -0.39 -7.75 4.92
N GLY A 146 -0.94 -8.36 5.97
CA GLY A 146 -1.52 -9.71 5.94
C GLY A 146 -3.04 -9.61 5.83
N GLN A 147 -3.78 -10.34 6.68
CA GLN A 147 -5.23 -10.13 6.81
C GLN A 147 -5.62 -8.68 7.16
N LYS A 148 -4.76 -8.00 7.93
CA LYS A 148 -4.85 -6.58 8.28
C LYS A 148 -3.52 -5.88 8.02
N HIS A 149 -3.52 -4.55 8.09
CA HIS A 149 -2.28 -3.76 8.04
C HIS A 149 -1.45 -4.05 9.29
N ILE A 150 -0.16 -4.35 9.11
CA ILE A 150 0.72 -4.82 10.19
C ILE A 150 1.74 -3.73 10.57
N ALA A 151 2.49 -3.25 9.59
CA ALA A 151 3.53 -2.25 9.78
C ALA A 151 3.80 -1.49 8.48
N ASP A 152 4.39 -0.32 8.58
CA ASP A 152 4.79 0.50 7.44
C ASP A 152 6.24 0.98 7.61
N ILE A 153 7.02 1.05 6.53
CA ILE A 153 8.39 1.57 6.53
C ILE A 153 8.51 2.75 5.57
N GLU A 154 8.93 3.91 6.08
CA GLU A 154 9.46 5.01 5.28
C GLU A 154 10.99 4.91 5.22
N ILE A 155 11.54 4.87 4.00
CA ILE A 155 12.99 4.85 3.76
C ILE A 155 13.49 6.29 3.69
N GLN A 156 14.18 6.76 4.73
CA GLN A 156 14.78 8.10 4.75
C GLN A 156 16.20 8.07 4.20
N LYS A 157 16.88 9.23 4.19
CA LYS A 157 18.23 9.35 3.61
C LYS A 157 19.25 8.40 4.26
N ASN A 158 19.22 8.26 5.59
CA ASN A 158 20.22 7.54 6.37
C ASN A 158 19.62 6.58 7.42
N LYS A 159 18.31 6.39 7.42
CA LYS A 159 17.60 5.60 8.43
C LYS A 159 16.25 5.15 7.90
N LEU A 160 15.66 4.16 8.55
CA LEU A 160 14.27 3.80 8.36
C LEU A 160 13.43 4.43 9.46
N LYS A 161 12.20 4.74 9.11
CA LYS A 161 11.15 5.02 10.08
C LYS A 161 10.09 3.95 9.92
N LEU A 162 9.85 3.20 10.98
CA LEU A 162 8.89 2.10 11.00
C LEU A 162 7.71 2.49 11.87
N TRP A 163 6.49 2.28 11.37
CA TRP A 163 5.27 2.37 12.16
C TRP A 163 4.69 0.99 12.38
N ILE A 164 4.28 0.69 13.60
CA ILE A 164 3.57 -0.54 13.94
C ILE A 164 2.08 -0.20 14.04
N ASN A 165 1.25 -0.93 13.30
CA ASN A 165 -0.19 -0.69 13.24
C ASN A 165 -0.93 -1.24 14.48
N ALA A 166 -0.61 -0.67 15.63
CA ALA A 166 -1.28 -0.86 16.91
C ALA A 166 -1.86 0.46 17.42
N LYS A 167 -2.88 0.37 18.27
CA LYS A 167 -3.42 1.53 18.99
C LYS A 167 -2.64 1.79 20.26
N LYS A 168 -2.53 3.06 20.65
CA LYS A 168 -1.86 3.45 21.89
C LYS A 168 -2.38 2.63 23.07
N GLY A 169 -1.45 2.05 23.82
CA GLY A 169 -1.71 1.20 24.98
C GLY A 169 -1.89 -0.29 24.66
N THR A 170 -1.88 -0.69 23.39
CA THR A 170 -2.05 -2.11 23.01
C THR A 170 -0.74 -2.83 22.69
N LEU A 171 0.36 -2.11 22.49
CA LEU A 171 1.67 -2.70 22.20
C LEU A 171 2.49 -2.83 23.48
N GLU A 172 2.98 -4.03 23.76
CA GLU A 172 3.87 -4.30 24.90
C GLU A 172 5.33 -4.04 24.50
N ASP A 173 5.80 -2.81 24.75
CA ASP A 173 7.19 -2.40 24.48
C ASP A 173 8.02 -2.32 25.78
N GLY A 174 8.51 -3.47 26.25
CA GLY A 174 9.35 -3.57 27.45
C GLY A 174 10.71 -2.85 27.38
N LYS A 175 11.19 -2.46 26.19
CA LYS A 175 12.44 -1.68 26.01
C LYS A 175 12.21 -0.19 25.79
N GLY A 176 10.96 0.25 25.61
CA GLY A 176 10.62 1.67 25.41
C GLY A 176 11.30 2.30 24.19
N ILE A 177 11.50 1.56 23.11
CA ILE A 177 12.14 2.07 21.88
C ILE A 177 11.12 2.72 20.93
N THR A 178 9.84 2.55 21.19
CA THR A 178 8.75 3.14 20.41
C THR A 178 8.44 4.55 20.87
N ARG A 179 8.00 5.38 19.93
CA ARG A 179 7.50 6.73 20.16
C ARG A 179 6.00 6.76 19.87
N ASP A 180 5.23 7.29 20.81
CA ASP A 180 3.81 7.58 20.61
C ASP A 180 3.64 8.70 19.58
N VAL A 181 2.92 8.40 18.49
CA VAL A 181 2.56 9.33 17.42
C VAL A 181 1.05 9.42 17.21
N SER A 182 0.22 8.89 18.12
CA SER A 182 -1.26 8.86 18.04
C SER A 182 -1.94 10.22 17.81
N ASN A 183 -1.28 11.31 18.20
CA ASN A 183 -1.78 12.68 18.05
C ASN A 183 -0.95 13.51 17.06
N LEU A 184 -0.07 12.87 16.28
CA LEU A 184 0.81 13.53 15.32
C LEU A 184 0.44 13.12 13.90
N GLY A 185 0.54 14.05 12.95
CA GLY A 185 0.43 13.69 11.53
C GLY A 185 1.66 12.88 11.09
N HIS A 186 1.43 11.69 10.54
CA HIS A 186 2.48 10.84 9.97
C HIS A 186 1.97 10.07 8.75
N ALA A 187 2.91 9.55 7.95
CA ALA A 187 2.57 8.90 6.68
C ALA A 187 2.07 7.46 6.85
N GLY A 188 2.69 6.68 7.75
CA GLY A 188 2.29 5.30 8.03
C GLY A 188 1.03 5.18 8.90
N ASN A 189 0.63 3.95 9.17
CA ASN A 189 -0.51 3.58 10.01
C ASN A 189 -0.04 3.12 11.39
N GLY A 190 -0.85 3.42 12.41
CA GLY A 190 -0.60 3.03 13.79
C GLY A 190 0.00 4.13 14.64
N ASP A 191 -0.05 3.91 15.95
CA ASP A 191 0.26 4.92 16.94
C ASP A 191 1.71 4.83 17.45
N TYR A 192 2.49 3.86 16.99
CA TYR A 192 3.86 3.59 17.44
C TYR A 192 4.88 3.74 16.30
N GLU A 193 5.82 4.68 16.46
CA GLU A 193 6.92 4.97 15.53
C GLU A 193 8.27 4.49 16.10
N ILE A 194 9.13 3.92 15.26
CA ILE A 194 10.50 3.52 15.61
C ILE A 194 11.46 4.11 14.57
N SER A 195 12.51 4.78 15.04
CA SER A 195 13.61 5.27 14.19
C SER A 195 14.74 4.25 14.19
N ILE A 196 15.08 3.70 13.02
CA ILE A 196 16.00 2.58 12.88
C ILE A 196 17.22 3.02 12.05
N SER A 197 18.39 3.03 12.65
CA SER A 197 19.67 3.35 11.99
C SER A 197 20.57 2.14 11.78
N ASP A 198 20.26 1.01 12.41
CA ASP A 198 21.05 -0.21 12.42
C ASP A 198 20.16 -1.42 12.80
N THR A 199 20.76 -2.61 12.86
CA THR A 199 20.08 -3.88 13.15
C THR A 199 20.11 -4.27 14.62
N LYS A 200 20.58 -3.41 15.54
CA LYS A 200 20.76 -3.73 16.97
C LYS A 200 19.49 -4.24 17.65
N TYR A 201 18.34 -3.71 17.24
CA TYR A 201 17.04 -4.06 17.81
C TYR A 201 16.17 -4.89 16.84
N LEU A 202 16.74 -5.46 15.77
CA LEU A 202 15.99 -6.17 14.74
C LEU A 202 15.04 -7.23 15.32
N GLU A 203 15.56 -8.20 16.07
CA GLU A 203 14.76 -9.28 16.68
C GLU A 203 13.67 -8.74 17.61
N TYR A 204 14.01 -7.71 18.38
CA TYR A 204 13.05 -7.11 19.30
C TYR A 204 11.94 -6.38 18.55
N ILE A 205 12.26 -5.62 17.49
CA ILE A 205 11.27 -4.97 16.63
C ILE A 205 10.37 -6.03 15.98
N MET A 206 10.93 -7.17 15.53
CA MET A 206 10.13 -8.27 15.00
C MET A 206 9.17 -8.85 16.06
N SER A 207 9.60 -8.93 17.32
CA SER A 207 8.72 -9.36 18.42
C SER A 207 7.55 -8.39 18.66
N LEU A 208 7.75 -7.09 18.47
CA LEU A 208 6.69 -6.08 18.53
C LEU A 208 5.72 -6.22 17.36
N ILE A 209 6.24 -6.37 16.14
CA ILE A 209 5.42 -6.55 14.93
C ILE A 209 4.59 -7.83 15.02
N LYS A 210 5.16 -8.91 15.58
CA LYS A 210 4.47 -10.18 15.77
C LYS A 210 3.24 -10.09 16.67
N GLN A 211 3.17 -9.13 17.60
CA GLN A 211 1.95 -8.88 18.41
C GLN A 211 0.77 -8.40 17.56
N ILE A 212 1.03 -7.90 16.35
CA ILE A 212 0.01 -7.39 15.44
C ILE A 212 -0.53 -8.47 14.53
N ILE A 213 0.25 -9.51 14.20
CA ILE A 213 -0.18 -10.58 13.28
C ILE A 213 -1.28 -11.41 13.94
#